data_AF-A0A0C2FKH9-F1
#
_entry.id   AF-A0A0C2FKH9-F1
#
_cell.length_a   1.000
_cell.length_b   1.000
_cell.length_c   1.000
_cell.angle_alpha   90.00
_cell.angle_beta   90.00
_cell.angle_gamma   90.00
#
_symmetry.space_group_name_H-M   'P 1'
#
loop_
_entity.id
_entity.type
_entity.pdbx_description
1 polymer ?
#
loop_
_entity_poly.entity_id
_entity_poly.type
_entity_poly.pdbx_seq_one_letter_code
_entity_poly.pdbx_strand_id
1 'polypeptide(L)'
;MQSHNLSAVSKSSRVQYTDSKSVMNHNATALIPTMWRNSSPVVNFKWKATIKRKLREAGGEMKVKKLRKAVVGAYAEVAGDTEGVEELFEAKLAKSGVTVNGKVASLVS
;
A
#
# COMPACT_ATOMS: atom_id res chain seq x y z
N MET A 1 -53.02 30.13 -37.67
CA MET A 1 -52.08 29.21 -38.35
C MET A 1 -52.03 27.92 -37.54
N GLN A 2 -52.25 26.80 -38.24
CA GLN A 2 -51.95 25.38 -37.93
C GLN A 2 -52.15 24.87 -36.49
N SER A 3 -53.13 23.99 -36.24
CA SER A 3 -53.05 22.50 -36.30
C SER A 3 -52.14 21.95 -35.17
N HIS A 4 -52.48 20.96 -34.33
CA HIS A 4 -52.91 19.60 -34.63
C HIS A 4 -53.63 18.94 -33.42
N ASN A 5 -54.60 18.11 -33.77
CA ASN A 5 -55.28 17.09 -32.99
C ASN A 5 -54.43 15.81 -32.97
N LEU A 6 -54.53 14.96 -31.94
CA LEU A 6 -54.88 13.52 -32.04
C LEU A 6 -54.57 12.73 -30.74
N SER A 7 -55.52 11.84 -30.48
CA SER A 7 -55.63 10.86 -29.41
C SER A 7 -54.86 9.56 -29.70
N ALA A 8 -54.64 8.78 -28.63
CA ALA A 8 -54.68 7.32 -28.54
C ALA A 8 -53.35 6.52 -28.49
N VAL A 9 -53.39 5.51 -27.59
CA VAL A 9 -52.80 4.16 -27.73
C VAL A 9 -51.26 4.09 -27.60
N SER A 10 -50.59 3.17 -26.90
CA SER A 10 -50.91 1.90 -26.25
C SER A 10 -49.78 1.55 -25.27
N LYS A 11 -50.07 0.60 -24.37
CA LYS A 11 -49.12 -0.21 -23.57
C LYS A 11 -47.83 -0.53 -24.33
N SER A 12 -46.67 -0.41 -23.68
CA SER A 12 -45.61 -1.42 -23.86
C SER A 12 -44.49 -1.31 -22.82
N SER A 13 -44.33 -2.43 -22.11
CA SER A 13 -43.06 -3.07 -21.78
C SER A 13 -42.02 -2.31 -20.94
N ARG A 14 -42.02 -2.69 -19.66
CA ARG A 14 -40.85 -2.86 -18.79
C ARG A 14 -39.61 -3.26 -19.61
N VAL A 15 -38.73 -2.32 -19.91
CA VAL A 15 -37.39 -2.63 -20.42
C VAL A 15 -36.55 -3.08 -19.23
N GLN A 16 -36.41 -4.39 -19.10
CA GLN A 16 -35.31 -4.97 -18.33
C GLN A 16 -34.05 -4.85 -19.17
N TYR A 17 -33.05 -4.11 -18.67
CA TYR A 17 -31.70 -4.17 -19.20
C TYR A 17 -31.05 -5.47 -18.69
N THR A 18 -31.06 -6.50 -19.53
CA THR A 18 -30.07 -7.57 -19.45
C THR A 18 -29.20 -7.45 -20.68
N ASP A 19 -28.15 -6.63 -20.62
CA ASP A 19 -27.03 -6.77 -21.55
C ASP A 19 -25.90 -7.48 -20.82
N SER A 20 -25.69 -8.71 -21.24
CA SER A 20 -24.57 -9.54 -20.85
C SER A 20 -23.51 -9.43 -21.94
N LYS A 21 -22.38 -8.77 -21.63
CA LYS A 21 -20.98 -9.14 -21.98
C LYS A 21 -20.13 -7.89 -22.26
N SER A 22 -19.33 -7.53 -21.27
CA SER A 22 -17.96 -7.08 -21.52
C SER A 22 -17.09 -7.46 -20.34
N VAL A 23 -16.68 -8.73 -20.30
CA VAL A 23 -15.53 -9.17 -19.53
C VAL A 23 -14.29 -8.60 -20.23
N MET A 24 -13.90 -7.40 -19.82
CA MET A 24 -12.60 -6.85 -20.21
C MET A 24 -11.51 -7.67 -19.52
N ASN A 25 -10.94 -8.56 -20.33
CA ASN A 25 -9.66 -9.21 -20.21
C ASN A 25 -8.60 -8.35 -19.46
N HIS A 26 -8.12 -8.85 -18.33
CA HIS A 26 -6.81 -8.50 -17.78
C HIS A 26 -5.94 -9.76 -17.85
N ASN A 27 -5.42 -10.09 -19.03
CA ASN A 27 -4.34 -11.08 -19.14
C ASN A 27 -3.00 -10.39 -18.84
N ALA A 28 -2.70 -10.21 -17.56
CA ALA A 28 -1.33 -10.01 -17.13
C ALA A 28 -0.95 -11.12 -16.16
N THR A 29 -0.18 -12.08 -16.67
CA THR A 29 0.61 -13.01 -15.90
C THR A 29 1.35 -12.28 -14.77
N ALA A 30 0.95 -12.53 -13.53
CA ALA A 30 1.78 -12.28 -12.37
C ALA A 30 1.53 -13.39 -11.35
N LEU A 31 2.24 -14.49 -11.52
CA LEU A 31 2.49 -15.45 -10.46
C LEU A 31 3.29 -14.75 -9.34
N ILE A 32 2.62 -14.09 -8.40
CA ILE A 32 3.18 -13.91 -7.05
C ILE A 32 2.05 -14.17 -6.04
N PRO A 33 2.12 -15.27 -5.27
CA PRO A 33 1.20 -15.50 -4.17
C PRO A 33 1.39 -14.38 -3.15
N THR A 34 0.31 -13.70 -2.76
CA THR A 34 0.25 -12.82 -1.59
C THR A 34 0.32 -13.62 -0.28
N MET A 35 1.26 -14.54 -0.18
CA MET A 35 1.71 -15.09 1.11
C MET A 35 2.82 -14.20 1.65
N TRP A 36 2.45 -13.06 2.24
CA TRP A 36 3.33 -12.44 3.24
C TRP A 36 2.51 -11.87 4.39
N ARG A 37 1.67 -12.71 4.99
CA ARG A 37 1.33 -12.56 6.40
C ARG A 37 2.55 -13.03 7.20
N ASN A 38 3.47 -12.11 7.48
CA ASN A 38 4.62 -12.38 8.34
C ASN A 38 4.12 -12.59 9.77
N SER A 39 3.75 -13.83 10.13
CA SER A 39 3.52 -14.20 11.53
C SER A 39 4.82 -14.10 12.32
N SER A 40 4.81 -13.22 13.32
CA SER A 40 5.33 -13.48 14.67
C SER A 40 4.73 -12.43 15.60
N PRO A 41 3.97 -12.82 16.64
CA PRO A 41 3.44 -11.88 17.61
C PRO A 41 4.47 -11.64 18.70
N VAL A 42 4.94 -10.40 18.83
CA VAL A 42 5.22 -9.77 20.14
C VAL A 42 4.81 -8.29 20.06
N VAL A 43 5.00 -7.65 18.91
CA VAL A 43 4.48 -6.32 18.61
C VAL A 43 4.07 -6.17 17.14
N ASN A 44 2.88 -5.61 16.89
CA ASN A 44 2.40 -5.33 15.54
C ASN A 44 3.04 -4.04 14.95
N PHE A 45 4.36 -3.90 15.10
CA PHE A 45 5.08 -2.74 14.61
C PHE A 45 5.32 -2.85 13.10
N LYS A 46 4.80 -1.88 12.34
CA LYS A 46 4.87 -1.85 10.87
C LYS A 46 6.23 -1.34 10.38
N TRP A 47 7.31 -2.10 10.63
CA TRP A 47 8.69 -1.78 10.28
C TRP A 47 8.89 -1.08 8.92
N LYS A 48 8.51 -1.76 7.82
CA LYS A 48 8.67 -1.24 6.46
C LYS A 48 7.92 0.08 6.25
N ALA A 49 6.74 0.22 6.82
CA ALA A 49 5.94 1.45 6.69
C ALA A 49 6.60 2.60 7.49
N THR A 50 7.06 2.33 8.70
CA THR A 50 7.74 3.33 9.54
C THR A 50 9.04 3.81 8.90
N ILE A 51 9.85 2.89 8.38
CA ILE A 51 11.10 3.21 7.66
C ILE A 51 10.81 4.13 6.47
N LYS A 52 9.86 3.76 5.60
CA LYS A 52 9.50 4.57 4.43
C LYS A 52 8.91 5.92 4.83
N ARG A 53 8.06 5.97 5.85
CA ARG A 53 7.50 7.23 6.37
C ARG A 53 8.60 8.17 6.85
N LYS A 54 9.55 7.67 7.64
CA LYS A 54 10.66 8.49 8.15
C LYS A 54 11.56 9.02 7.05
N LEU A 55 11.80 8.21 6.02
CA LEU A 55 12.52 8.68 4.83
C LEU A 55 11.73 9.77 4.10
N ARG A 56 10.42 9.60 3.89
CA ARG A 56 9.56 10.63 3.25
C ARG A 56 9.54 11.95 4.03
N GLU A 57 9.41 11.88 5.37
CA GLU A 57 9.44 13.05 6.26
C GLU A 57 10.76 13.83 6.17
N ALA A 58 11.85 13.17 5.80
CA ALA A 58 13.16 13.80 5.61
C ALA A 58 13.46 14.21 4.15
N GLY A 59 12.46 14.18 3.26
CA GLY A 59 12.65 14.54 1.85
C GLY A 59 13.11 13.38 0.97
N GLY A 60 12.95 12.14 1.42
CA GLY A 60 13.25 10.92 0.66
C GLY A 60 14.58 10.26 1.02
N GLU A 61 15.46 10.94 1.75
CA GLU A 61 16.78 10.46 2.13
C GLU A 61 17.19 10.92 3.53
N MET A 62 17.82 10.04 4.33
CA MET A 62 18.49 10.43 5.57
C MET A 62 19.61 9.48 5.98
N LYS A 63 20.50 9.95 6.87
CA LYS A 63 21.56 9.13 7.47
C LYS A 63 20.97 7.91 8.20
N VAL A 64 21.55 6.72 7.98
CA VAL A 64 21.11 5.46 8.62
C VAL A 64 21.08 5.59 10.15
N LYS A 65 22.06 6.28 10.75
CA LYS A 65 22.10 6.55 12.20
C LYS A 65 20.87 7.32 12.70
N LYS A 66 20.36 8.27 11.90
CA LYS A 66 19.16 9.07 12.25
C LYS A 66 17.89 8.25 12.04
N LEU A 67 17.84 7.51 10.94
CA LEU A 67 16.73 6.60 10.65
C LEU A 67 16.56 5.54 11.73
N ARG A 68 17.67 4.89 12.11
CA ARG A 68 17.72 3.91 13.20
C ARG A 68 17.18 4.51 14.49
N LYS A 69 17.70 5.66 14.92
CA LYS A 69 17.23 6.33 16.15
C LYS A 69 15.71 6.59 16.13
N ALA A 70 15.18 7.02 14.98
CA ALA A 70 13.75 7.30 14.85
C ALA A 70 12.87 6.04 14.78
N VAL A 71 13.31 4.99 14.10
CA VAL A 71 12.55 3.75 13.92
C VAL A 71 12.62 2.87 15.18
N VAL A 72 13.81 2.72 15.76
CA VAL A 72 14.03 2.01 17.03
C VAL A 72 13.30 2.72 18.17
N GLY A 73 13.34 4.05 18.23
CA GLY A 73 12.55 4.81 19.21
C GLY A 73 11.05 4.50 19.08
N ALA A 74 10.51 4.55 17.87
CA ALA A 74 9.10 4.20 17.63
C ALA A 74 8.78 2.72 17.92
N TYR A 75 9.75 1.82 17.83
CA TYR A 75 9.58 0.42 18.19
C TYR A 75 9.60 0.22 19.70
N ALA A 76 10.51 0.88 20.41
CA ALA A 76 10.65 0.82 21.87
C ALA A 76 9.36 1.24 22.58
N GLU A 77 8.67 2.28 22.09
CA GLU A 77 7.37 2.71 22.61
C GLU A 77 6.28 1.62 22.54
N VAL A 78 6.41 0.67 21.61
CA VAL A 78 5.41 -0.38 21.39
C VAL A 78 5.86 -1.70 22.00
N ALA A 79 7.17 -1.99 21.99
CA ALA A 79 7.75 -3.27 22.40
C ALA A 79 8.23 -3.30 23.85
N GLY A 80 8.54 -2.15 24.44
CA GLY A 80 9.13 -2.04 25.77
C GLY A 80 10.58 -2.53 25.85
N ASP A 81 10.91 -3.61 25.15
CA ASP A 81 12.24 -4.18 25.05
C ASP A 81 12.97 -3.73 23.77
N THR A 82 14.26 -3.40 23.95
CA THR A 82 15.15 -2.92 22.89
C THR A 82 16.37 -3.82 22.71
N GLU A 83 16.48 -4.93 23.43
CA GLU A 83 17.55 -5.90 23.24
C GLU A 83 17.50 -6.48 21.81
N GLY A 84 18.62 -6.43 21.08
CA GLY A 84 18.70 -6.91 19.69
C GLY A 84 17.89 -6.13 18.65
N VAL A 85 17.18 -5.06 19.02
CA VAL A 85 16.36 -4.24 18.09
C VAL A 85 17.20 -3.61 16.98
N GLU A 86 18.47 -3.40 17.28
CA GLU A 86 19.47 -2.83 16.40
C GLU A 86 19.76 -3.73 15.19
N GLU A 87 19.98 -5.02 15.43
CA GLU A 87 20.17 -6.02 14.37
C GLU A 87 18.86 -6.27 13.61
N LEU A 88 17.73 -6.28 14.34
CA LEU A 88 16.41 -6.39 13.74
C LEU A 88 16.12 -5.22 12.79
N PHE A 89 16.53 -4.00 13.15
CA PHE A 89 16.39 -2.83 12.29
C PHE A 89 17.14 -3.01 10.97
N GLU A 90 18.39 -3.47 11.00
CA GLU A 90 19.20 -3.68 9.80
C GLU A 90 18.60 -4.76 8.90
N ALA A 91 18.17 -5.89 9.48
CA ALA A 91 17.47 -6.95 8.76
C ALA A 91 16.16 -6.45 8.11
N LYS A 92 15.40 -5.61 8.81
CA LYS A 92 14.17 -5.00 8.27
C LYS A 92 14.46 -3.92 7.24
N LEU A 93 15.54 -3.16 7.39
CA LEU A 93 15.98 -2.13 6.44
C LEU A 93 16.35 -2.78 5.11
N ALA A 94 17.18 -3.83 5.13
CA ALA A 94 17.54 -4.60 3.93
C ALA A 94 16.29 -5.17 3.21
N LYS A 95 15.31 -5.66 3.97
CA LYS A 95 14.04 -6.19 3.44
C LYS A 95 13.03 -5.10 3.03
N SER A 96 13.25 -3.84 3.38
CA SER A 96 12.27 -2.78 3.14
C SER A 96 12.28 -2.24 1.71
N GLY A 97 13.31 -2.57 0.94
CA GLY A 97 13.51 -2.13 -0.45
C GLY A 97 13.90 -0.66 -0.54
N VAL A 98 14.74 -0.20 0.39
CA VAL A 98 15.34 1.15 0.38
C VAL A 98 16.80 1.01 -0.02
N THR A 99 17.33 1.99 -0.73
CA THR A 99 18.75 2.00 -1.11
C THR A 99 19.57 2.46 0.09
N VAL A 100 20.61 1.71 0.44
CA VAL A 100 21.60 2.16 1.43
C VAL A 100 22.90 2.44 0.70
N ASN A 101 23.22 3.72 0.51
CA ASN A 101 24.47 4.17 -0.09
C ASN A 101 25.43 4.59 1.03
N GLY A 102 26.29 3.65 1.44
CA GLY A 102 27.22 3.84 2.54
C GLY A 102 26.52 4.15 3.87
N LYS A 103 26.52 5.41 4.29
CA LYS A 103 25.95 5.87 5.58
C LYS A 103 24.55 6.48 5.45
N VAL A 104 23.98 6.48 4.26
CA VAL A 104 22.73 7.17 3.93
C VAL A 104 21.74 6.17 3.36
N ALA A 105 20.49 6.23 3.83
CA ALA A 105 19.38 5.46 3.31
C ALA A 105 18.44 6.38 2.51
N SER A 106 18.00 5.94 1.34
CA SER A 106 17.09 6.66 0.47
C SER A 106 15.97 5.76 -0.05
N LEU A 107 14.84 6.37 -0.37
CA LEU A 107 13.79 5.68 -1.12
C LEU A 107 14.33 5.41 -2.53
N VAL A 108 14.28 4.15 -2.97
CA VAL A 108 14.44 3.83 -4.39
C VAL A 108 13.34 4.59 -5.13
N SER A 109 13.73 5.51 -6.00
CA SER A 109 12.79 6.27 -6.83
C SER A 109 12.09 5.38 -7.84
#